data_AF-A0A4Q3TE14-F1
#
_entry.id   AF-A0A4Q3TE14-F1
#
_cell.length_a   1.000
_cell.length_b   1.000
_cell.length_c   1.000
_cell.angle_alpha   90.00
_cell.angle_beta   90.00
_cell.angle_gamma   90.00
#
_symmetry.space_group_name_H-M   'P 1'
#
loop_
_entity.id
_entity.type
_entity.pdbx_description
1 polymer ?
#
loop_
_entity_poly.entity_id
_entity_poly.type
_entity_poly.pdbx_seq_one_letter_code
_entity_poly.pdbx_strand_id
1 'polypeptide(L)'
;MLVTVFAALLLQQAAGTIVWDTPPAAPPAVTEAATPPVSTLPDWARADPYAWERAQCSPMIRKDASMEACQVRVRTELASALSDRLPARLAPDRIEGCRQVSNGAGGYVLTCAPVERTLNAGPAAPAAEICDERPVRNANG
;
A
#
# COMPACT_ATOMS: atom_id res chain seq x y z
N MET A 1 23.28 10.96 -61.52
CA MET A 1 22.52 9.74 -61.14
C MET A 1 22.38 9.54 -59.63
N LEU A 2 22.78 10.51 -58.79
CA LEU A 2 22.71 10.41 -57.32
C LEU A 2 21.41 11.02 -56.74
N VAL A 3 20.78 11.96 -57.47
CA VAL A 3 19.54 12.65 -57.07
C VAL A 3 18.30 11.76 -57.24
N THR A 4 18.31 10.84 -58.20
CA THR A 4 17.20 9.91 -58.47
C THR A 4 17.05 8.84 -57.40
N VAL A 5 18.13 8.47 -56.71
CA VAL A 5 18.12 7.47 -55.64
C VAL A 5 17.49 8.02 -54.36
N PHE A 6 17.66 9.33 -54.09
CA PHE A 6 17.12 9.97 -52.89
C PHE A 6 15.59 10.14 -52.95
N ALA A 7 15.04 10.37 -54.13
CA ALA A 7 13.58 10.46 -54.33
C ALA A 7 12.87 9.10 -54.15
N ALA A 8 13.54 7.99 -54.47
CA ALA A 8 13.00 6.64 -54.27
C ALA A 8 12.95 6.24 -52.79
N LEU A 9 13.92 6.67 -51.98
CA LEU A 9 13.96 6.36 -50.53
C LEU A 9 12.85 7.07 -49.72
N LEU A 10 12.35 8.22 -50.17
CA LEU A 10 11.31 8.96 -49.45
C LEU A 10 9.92 8.33 -49.59
N LEU A 11 9.66 7.55 -50.65
CA LEU A 11 8.38 6.84 -50.82
C LEU A 11 8.29 5.51 -50.03
N GLN A 12 9.40 4.98 -49.52
CA GLN A 12 9.40 3.71 -48.77
C GLN A 12 9.03 3.85 -47.28
N GLN A 13 8.74 5.05 -46.79
CA GLN A 13 8.38 5.27 -45.37
C GLN A 13 6.87 5.13 -45.08
N ALA A 14 6.07 4.70 -46.06
CA ALA A 14 4.62 4.53 -45.91
C ALA A 14 4.19 3.11 -45.50
N ALA A 15 5.08 2.29 -44.96
CA ALA A 15 4.75 0.94 -44.48
C ALA A 15 5.19 0.79 -43.02
N GLY A 16 4.33 1.26 -42.11
CA GLY A 16 4.58 1.12 -40.68
C GLY A 16 3.66 1.92 -39.78
N THR A 17 2.42 2.19 -40.19
CA THR A 17 1.39 2.54 -39.20
C THR A 17 1.15 1.30 -38.35
N ILE A 18 1.70 1.29 -37.14
CA ILE A 18 1.28 0.34 -36.11
C ILE A 18 -0.18 0.66 -35.79
N VAL A 19 -1.09 -0.01 -36.48
CA VAL A 19 -2.49 -0.07 -36.10
C VAL A 19 -2.54 -1.03 -34.93
N TRP A 20 -2.58 -0.47 -33.72
CA TRP A 20 -3.00 -1.22 -32.55
C TRP A 20 -4.48 -1.52 -32.73
N ASP A 21 -4.79 -2.72 -33.19
CA ASP A 21 -6.14 -3.26 -33.04
C ASP A 21 -6.44 -3.20 -31.54
N THR A 22 -7.40 -2.36 -31.15
CA THR A 22 -7.90 -2.33 -29.78
C THR A 22 -8.81 -3.54 -29.68
N PRO A 23 -8.44 -4.61 -28.95
CA PRO A 23 -9.35 -5.71 -28.72
C PRO A 23 -10.63 -5.13 -28.13
N PRO A 24 -11.83 -5.54 -28.58
CA PRO A 24 -13.07 -5.06 -28.00
C PRO A 24 -12.96 -5.20 -26.50
N ALA A 25 -13.17 -4.09 -25.79
CA ALA A 25 -13.07 -4.02 -24.35
C ALA A 25 -13.87 -5.20 -23.79
N ALA A 26 -13.15 -6.18 -23.23
CA ALA A 26 -13.79 -7.26 -22.51
C ALA A 26 -14.74 -6.56 -21.52
N PRO A 27 -16.02 -6.96 -21.45
CA PRO A 27 -16.93 -6.41 -20.46
C PRO A 27 -16.19 -6.47 -19.12
N PRO A 28 -16.20 -5.39 -18.31
CA PRO A 28 -15.48 -5.37 -17.07
C PRO A 28 -15.84 -6.68 -16.37
N ALA A 29 -14.83 -7.53 -16.17
CA ALA A 29 -15.01 -8.69 -15.34
C ALA A 29 -15.48 -8.10 -14.03
N VAL A 30 -16.79 -8.25 -13.77
CA VAL A 30 -17.36 -7.98 -12.48
C VAL A 30 -16.57 -8.95 -11.62
N THR A 31 -15.55 -8.41 -10.95
CA THR A 31 -14.89 -9.12 -9.88
C THR A 31 -16.02 -9.22 -8.89
N GLU A 32 -16.75 -10.33 -8.97
CA GLU A 32 -17.75 -10.71 -8.00
C GLU A 32 -17.02 -10.55 -6.68
N ALA A 33 -17.39 -9.52 -5.93
CA ALA A 33 -16.81 -9.26 -4.63
C ALA A 33 -17.10 -10.54 -3.86
N ALA A 34 -16.07 -11.39 -3.73
CA ALA A 34 -16.19 -12.67 -3.08
C ALA A 34 -16.83 -12.34 -1.73
N THR A 35 -18.06 -12.81 -1.55
CA THR A 35 -18.78 -12.59 -0.29
C THR A 35 -17.85 -13.11 0.78
N PRO A 36 -17.31 -12.25 1.67
CA PRO A 36 -16.37 -12.72 2.66
C PRO A 36 -17.08 -13.84 3.41
N PRO A 37 -16.45 -15.02 3.57
CA PRO A 37 -17.07 -16.10 4.31
C PRO A 37 -17.49 -15.51 5.66
N VAL A 38 -18.76 -15.68 6.02
CA VAL A 38 -19.26 -15.29 7.34
C VAL A 38 -18.56 -16.22 8.31
N SER A 39 -17.37 -15.81 8.77
CA SER A 39 -16.64 -16.52 9.80
C SER A 39 -17.43 -16.37 11.07
N THR A 40 -17.98 -17.47 11.58
CA THR A 40 -18.45 -17.52 12.95
C THR A 40 -17.20 -17.46 13.83
N LEU A 41 -16.80 -16.23 14.17
CA LEU A 41 -15.62 -15.97 14.98
C LEU A 41 -15.81 -16.63 16.37
N PRO A 42 -14.97 -17.59 16.78
CA PRO A 42 -15.15 -18.29 18.05
C PRO A 42 -15.00 -17.34 19.23
N ASP A 43 -15.55 -17.70 20.39
CA ASP A 43 -15.58 -16.82 21.58
C ASP A 43 -14.20 -16.35 22.02
N TRP A 44 -13.21 -17.25 21.96
CA TRP A 44 -11.83 -16.90 22.30
C TRP A 44 -11.20 -15.91 21.31
N ALA A 45 -11.62 -15.91 20.04
CA ALA A 45 -11.17 -14.94 19.04
C ALA A 45 -11.84 -13.58 19.21
N ARG A 46 -13.07 -13.55 19.73
CA ARG A 46 -13.72 -12.31 20.17
C ARG A 46 -13.05 -11.73 21.42
N ALA A 47 -12.57 -12.59 22.32
CA ALA A 47 -11.87 -12.19 23.54
C ALA A 47 -10.42 -11.72 23.28
N ASP A 48 -9.69 -12.40 22.38
CA ASP A 48 -8.34 -12.01 21.96
C ASP A 48 -8.20 -12.02 20.42
N PRO A 49 -8.52 -10.89 19.76
CA PRO A 49 -8.38 -10.73 18.32
C PRO A 49 -6.93 -10.85 17.82
N TYR A 50 -5.92 -10.56 18.66
CA TYR A 50 -4.52 -10.71 18.29
C TYR A 50 -4.08 -12.17 18.29
N ALA A 51 -4.57 -12.98 19.24
CA ALA A 51 -4.35 -14.41 19.22
C ALA A 51 -4.96 -15.07 17.97
N TRP A 52 -6.13 -14.59 17.54
CA TRP A 52 -6.74 -15.05 16.29
C TRP A 52 -5.85 -14.76 15.07
N GLU A 53 -5.38 -13.52 14.91
CA GLU A 53 -4.46 -13.16 13.81
C GLU A 53 -3.20 -14.03 13.81
N ARG A 54 -2.57 -14.22 14.98
CA ARG A 54 -1.37 -15.06 15.10
C ARG A 54 -1.64 -16.52 14.73
N ALA A 55 -2.78 -17.08 15.14
CA ALA A 55 -3.15 -18.45 14.82
C ALA A 55 -3.37 -18.62 13.31
N GLN A 56 -4.14 -17.71 12.71
CA GLN A 56 -4.49 -17.76 11.29
C GLN A 56 -3.32 -17.44 10.36
N CYS A 57 -2.38 -16.58 10.79
CA CYS A 57 -1.20 -16.22 10.01
C CYS A 57 0.06 -17.01 10.38
N SER A 58 -0.10 -18.10 11.14
CA SER A 58 0.98 -19.07 11.34
C SER A 58 1.40 -19.69 10.00
N PRO A 59 2.69 -20.07 9.81
CA PRO A 59 3.17 -20.65 8.56
C PRO A 59 2.38 -21.87 8.08
N MET A 60 1.91 -22.69 9.04
CA MET A 60 1.14 -23.90 8.75
C MET A 60 -0.25 -23.60 8.16
N ILE A 61 -0.89 -22.50 8.60
CA ILE A 61 -2.22 -22.12 8.13
C ILE A 61 -2.13 -21.25 6.87
N ARG A 62 -1.22 -20.27 6.83
CA ARG A 62 -1.08 -19.36 5.67
C ARG A 62 -0.46 -20.03 4.43
N LYS A 63 0.24 -21.15 4.61
CA LYS A 63 0.95 -21.88 3.53
C LYS A 63 1.85 -20.91 2.75
N ASP A 64 1.62 -20.77 1.45
CA ASP A 64 2.42 -19.94 0.56
C ASP A 64 1.99 -18.46 0.55
N ALA A 65 0.87 -18.11 1.21
CA ALA A 65 0.42 -16.72 1.28
C ALA A 65 1.43 -15.88 2.07
N SER A 66 1.70 -14.67 1.58
CA SER A 66 2.54 -13.71 2.29
C SER A 66 1.94 -13.36 3.65
N MET A 67 2.80 -12.94 4.57
CA MET A 67 2.38 -12.50 5.90
C MET A 67 1.38 -11.34 5.78
N GLU A 68 1.69 -10.36 4.94
CA GLU A 68 0.84 -9.19 4.66
C GLU A 68 -0.53 -9.58 4.09
N ALA A 69 -0.57 -10.46 3.09
CA ALA A 69 -1.83 -10.93 2.51
C ALA A 69 -2.71 -11.66 3.55
N CYS A 70 -2.08 -12.44 4.44
CA CYS A 70 -2.80 -13.07 5.52
C CYS A 70 -3.38 -12.05 6.52
N GLN A 71 -2.59 -11.07 6.95
CA GLN A 71 -3.04 -10.05 7.89
C GLN A 71 -4.20 -9.24 7.32
N VAL A 72 -4.13 -8.81 6.06
CA VAL A 72 -5.21 -8.08 5.39
C VAL A 72 -6.52 -8.89 5.41
N ARG A 73 -6.45 -10.17 5.06
CA ARG A 73 -7.62 -11.07 5.08
C ARG A 73 -8.20 -11.18 6.48
N VAL A 74 -7.38 -11.52 7.47
CA VAL A 74 -7.85 -11.77 8.85
C VAL A 74 -8.35 -10.49 9.52
N ARG A 75 -7.73 -9.33 9.25
CA ARG A 75 -8.19 -8.04 9.79
C ARG A 75 -9.50 -7.59 9.15
N THR A 76 -9.72 -7.88 7.87
CA THR A 76 -11.02 -7.66 7.21
C THR A 76 -12.12 -8.52 7.84
N GLU A 77 -11.81 -9.78 8.13
CA GLU A 77 -12.71 -10.71 8.84
C GLU A 77 -13.02 -10.23 10.27
N LEU A 78 -12.00 -9.81 11.02
CA LEU A 78 -12.18 -9.27 12.37
C LEU A 78 -12.99 -7.97 12.37
N ALA A 79 -12.81 -7.10 11.37
CA ALA A 79 -13.55 -5.86 11.24
C ALA A 79 -15.05 -6.07 10.98
N SER A 80 -15.41 -7.04 10.15
CA SER A 80 -16.82 -7.37 9.92
C SER A 80 -17.48 -8.01 11.15
N ALA A 81 -16.72 -8.75 11.95
CA ALA A 81 -17.23 -9.45 13.13
C ALA A 81 -17.32 -8.58 14.40
N LEU A 82 -16.38 -7.64 14.60
CA LEU A 82 -16.24 -6.88 15.85
C LEU A 82 -16.67 -5.41 15.76
N SER A 83 -16.69 -4.84 14.55
CA SER A 83 -17.01 -3.42 14.31
C SER A 83 -16.27 -2.50 15.30
N ASP A 84 -17.00 -1.76 16.16
CA ASP A 84 -16.42 -0.79 17.11
C ASP A 84 -15.57 -1.42 18.23
N ARG A 85 -15.66 -2.75 18.43
CA ARG A 85 -14.84 -3.46 19.42
C ARG A 85 -13.47 -3.87 18.89
N LEU A 86 -13.18 -3.61 17.61
CA LEU A 86 -11.89 -3.95 17.02
C LEU A 86 -10.80 -3.01 17.55
N PRO A 87 -9.68 -3.53 18.09
CA PRO A 87 -8.54 -2.71 18.47
C PRO A 87 -8.00 -1.89 17.28
N ALA A 88 -7.67 -0.62 17.49
CA ALA A 88 -7.25 0.29 16.41
C ALA A 88 -6.05 -0.23 15.58
N ARG A 89 -5.13 -0.98 16.18
CA ARG A 89 -3.98 -1.59 15.48
C ARG A 89 -4.36 -2.75 14.55
N LEU A 90 -5.51 -3.37 14.78
CA LEU A 90 -6.08 -4.46 13.97
C LEU A 90 -7.10 -3.97 12.96
N ALA A 91 -7.47 -2.68 13.03
CA ALA A 91 -8.26 -2.09 11.97
C ALA A 91 -7.53 -2.37 10.65
N PRO A 92 -8.20 -2.95 9.63
CA PRO A 92 -7.66 -2.91 8.28
C PRO A 92 -7.34 -1.45 8.00
N ASP A 93 -6.25 -1.17 7.28
CA ASP A 93 -5.91 0.19 6.90
C ASP A 93 -7.16 0.80 6.27
N ARG A 94 -7.88 1.59 7.06
CA ARG A 94 -8.78 2.57 6.50
C ARG A 94 -7.86 3.39 5.65
N ILE A 95 -8.31 3.73 4.46
CA ILE A 95 -7.58 4.66 3.62
C ILE A 95 -7.52 5.99 4.38
N GLU A 96 -6.57 6.09 5.29
CA GLU A 96 -6.22 7.23 6.11
C GLU A 96 -5.01 7.84 5.40
N GLY A 97 -5.06 9.16 5.19
CA GLY A 97 -4.16 9.83 4.25
C GLY A 97 -4.81 10.23 2.93
N CYS A 98 -6.14 10.06 2.79
CA CYS A 98 -6.89 10.78 1.77
C CYS A 98 -6.71 12.28 2.00
N ARG A 99 -5.97 12.94 1.12
CA ARG A 99 -5.81 14.40 1.14
C ARG A 99 -6.48 15.00 -0.08
N GLN A 100 -7.04 16.19 0.09
CA GLN A 100 -7.46 17.00 -1.03
C GLN A 100 -6.21 17.51 -1.76
N VAL A 101 -6.06 17.12 -3.02
CA VAL A 101 -5.00 17.61 -3.90
C VAL A 101 -5.66 18.53 -4.92
N SER A 102 -5.07 19.69 -5.18
CA SER A 102 -5.58 20.58 -6.23
C SER A 102 -5.49 19.86 -7.58
N ASN A 103 -6.55 19.93 -8.37
CA ASN A 103 -6.60 19.35 -9.72
C ASN A 103 -6.05 20.28 -10.81
N GLY A 104 -5.45 21.42 -10.44
CA GLY A 104 -4.89 22.41 -11.37
C GLY A 104 -5.94 23.24 -12.15
N ALA A 105 -7.21 22.85 -12.13
CA ALA A 105 -8.33 23.53 -12.80
C ALA A 105 -9.24 24.30 -11.83
N GLY A 106 -8.74 24.63 -10.64
CA GLY A 106 -9.48 25.34 -9.60
C GLY A 106 -10.37 24.45 -8.71
N GLY A 107 -10.26 23.13 -8.82
CA GLY A 107 -10.95 22.17 -7.95
C GLY A 107 -9.98 21.36 -7.08
N TYR A 108 -10.56 20.57 -6.17
CA TYR A 108 -9.84 19.63 -5.31
C TYR A 108 -10.35 18.21 -5.56
N VAL A 109 -9.43 17.26 -5.65
CA VAL A 109 -9.74 15.82 -5.73
C VAL A 109 -9.20 15.10 -4.51
N LEU A 110 -9.98 14.17 -3.96
CA LEU A 110 -9.52 13.30 -2.88
C LEU A 110 -8.60 12.24 -3.48
N THR A 111 -7.30 12.32 -3.17
CA THR A 111 -6.34 11.28 -3.54
C THR A 111 -6.04 10.44 -2.32
N CYS A 112 -6.33 9.16 -2.47
CA CYS A 112 -6.31 8.14 -1.45
C CYS A 112 -5.23 7.11 -1.82
N ALA A 113 -3.98 7.56 -1.83
CA ALA A 113 -2.82 6.72 -2.12
C ALA A 113 -2.01 6.53 -0.82
N PRO A 114 -1.37 5.37 -0.63
CA PRO A 114 -0.44 5.18 0.48
C PRO A 114 0.58 6.32 0.45
N VAL A 115 0.79 6.96 1.61
CA VAL A 115 1.81 8.01 1.71
C VAL A 115 3.17 7.34 1.54
N GLU A 116 3.72 7.46 0.33
CA GLU A 116 5.13 7.20 0.07
C GLU A 116 5.93 8.08 1.03
N ARG A 117 6.40 7.49 2.13
CA ARG A 117 7.38 8.14 2.98
C ARG A 117 8.65 8.22 2.14
N THR A 118 8.92 9.40 1.60
CA THR A 118 10.21 9.68 1.01
C THR A 118 11.27 9.47 2.10
N LEU A 119 11.99 8.35 2.01
CA LEU A 119 13.13 8.00 2.88
C LEU A 119 14.22 9.09 2.92
N ASN A 120 14.15 10.08 2.01
CA ASN A 120 15.06 11.22 1.92
C ASN A 120 14.70 12.43 2.79
N ALA A 121 13.54 12.44 3.48
CA ALA A 121 13.28 13.40 4.55
C ALA A 121 13.68 12.78 5.89
N GLY A 122 14.97 12.48 6.06
CA GLY A 122 15.51 12.18 7.38
C GLY A 122 15.24 13.37 8.30
N PRO A 123 14.94 13.15 9.60
CA PRO A 123 14.85 14.24 10.55
C PRO A 123 16.16 15.04 10.46
N ALA A 124 16.08 16.37 10.41
CA ALA A 124 17.25 17.20 10.68
C ALA A 124 17.83 16.69 12.00
N ALA A 125 19.07 16.21 11.98
CA ALA A 125 19.68 15.59 13.14
C ALA A 125 19.45 16.51 14.36
N PRO A 126 18.97 15.98 15.50
CA PRO A 126 18.83 16.81 16.69
C PRO A 126 20.20 17.42 17.03
N ALA A 127 20.20 18.70 17.44
CA ALA A 127 21.42 19.35 17.88
C ALA A 127 22.08 18.48 18.96
N ALA A 128 23.39 18.27 18.86
CA ALA A 128 24.13 17.46 19.82
C ALA A 128 23.92 18.04 21.23
N GLU A 129 23.34 17.25 22.11
CA GLU A 129 23.19 17.60 23.52
C GLU A 129 24.53 17.30 24.22
N ILE A 130 25.09 18.29 24.92
CA ILE A 130 26.36 18.12 25.64
C ILE A 130 26.06 17.35 26.92
N CYS A 131 26.39 16.06 26.91
CA CYS A 131 26.28 15.19 28.08
C CYS A 131 27.57 15.28 28.91
N ASP A 132 27.74 16.36 29.67
CA ASP A 132 28.84 16.44 30.63
C ASP A 132 28.58 15.53 31.83
N GLU A 133 29.62 14.82 32.28
CA GLU A 133 29.55 13.97 33.47
C GLU A 133 29.30 14.82 34.73
N ARG A 134 28.42 14.33 35.61
CA ARG A 134 28.13 14.98 36.89
C ARG A 134 29.45 15.10 37.70
N PRO A 135 29.84 16.31 38.15
CA PRO A 135 31.06 16.48 38.91
C PRO A 135 31.01 15.66 40.20
N VAL A 136 31.93 14.71 40.32
CA VAL A 136 32.15 13.96 41.56
C VAL A 136 32.94 14.82 42.53
N ARG A 137 32.46 14.92 43.77
CA ARG A 137 33.21 15.55 44.85
C ARG A 137 34.38 14.63 45.17
N ASN A 138 35.60 15.04 44.82
CA ASN A 138 36.79 14.27 45.16
C ASN A 138 36.86 14.11 46.68
N ALA A 139 36.88 12.87 47.15
CA ALA A 139 37.18 12.55 48.55
C ALA A 139 38.70 12.71 48.76
N ASN A 140 39.17 13.95 48.78
CA ASN A 140 40.47 14.35 49.32
C ASN A 140 40.45 15.88 49.52
N GLY A 141 40.21 16.30 50.76
CA GLY A 141 40.30 17.69 51.23
C GLY A 141 39.12 18.10 52.09
#